data_AF-A0A7X8V2M9-F1
#
_entry.id   AF-A0A7X8V2M9-F1
#
_cell.length_a   1.000
_cell.length_b   1.000
_cell.length_c   1.000
_cell.angle_alpha   90.00
_cell.angle_beta   90.00
_cell.angle_gamma   90.00
#
_symmetry.space_group_name_H-M   'P 1'
#
loop_
_entity.id
_entity.type
_entity.pdbx_description
1 polymer ?
#
loop_
_entity_poly.entity_id
_entity_poly.type
_entity_poly.pdbx_seq_one_letter_code
_entity_poly.pdbx_strand_id
1 'polypeptide(L)'
;SFMAITRLAKNPDKLYQIIEYMQYAEEYLHVRYKDAQMLPPLSSVWDHEVFKQPDPRFGGQKLGLLQIELAKELPWINTGDIFWDAVSIDFNTQFTEIAAGNTTVEKGLKEAQTRALRRLNK
;
A
#
# COMPACT_ATOMS: atom_id res chain seq x y z
N SER A 1 -2.12 0.91 -4.89
CA SER A 1 -3.16 0.14 -5.61
C SER A 1 -2.48 -0.93 -6.44
N PHE A 2 -3.17 -2.02 -6.76
CA PHE A 2 -2.68 -3.05 -7.67
C PHE A 2 -3.69 -3.25 -8.81
N MET A 3 -3.21 -3.71 -9.97
CA MET A 3 -4.09 -4.11 -11.07
C MET A 3 -4.17 -5.63 -11.09
N ALA A 4 -5.39 -6.16 -11.18
CA ALA A 4 -5.64 -7.60 -11.19
C ALA A 4 -6.50 -7.97 -12.39
N ILE A 5 -6.25 -9.16 -12.94
CA ILE A 5 -7.05 -9.75 -14.02
C ILE A 5 -8.09 -10.65 -13.37
N THR A 6 -9.37 -10.41 -13.66
CA THR A 6 -10.45 -11.22 -13.12
C THR A 6 -10.44 -12.62 -13.75
N ARG A 7 -10.88 -13.64 -13.02
CA ARG A 7 -10.92 -15.03 -13.51
C ARG A 7 -11.75 -15.22 -14.78
N LEU A 8 -12.69 -14.33 -15.04
CA LEU A 8 -13.61 -14.38 -16.19
C LEU A 8 -13.14 -13.49 -17.36
N ALA A 9 -11.96 -12.87 -17.26
CA ALA A 9 -11.45 -11.98 -18.29
C ALA A 9 -11.18 -12.74 -19.60
N LYS A 10 -11.58 -12.14 -20.72
CA LYS A 10 -11.20 -12.61 -22.04
C LYS A 10 -9.77 -12.16 -22.34
N ASN A 11 -8.95 -13.04 -22.91
CA ASN A 11 -7.56 -12.78 -23.31
C ASN A 11 -6.67 -12.28 -22.15
N PRO A 12 -6.53 -13.04 -21.05
CA PRO A 12 -5.74 -12.63 -19.88
C PRO A 12 -4.29 -12.28 -20.24
N ASP A 13 -3.66 -12.98 -21.19
CA ASP A 13 -2.28 -12.69 -21.62
C ASP A 13 -2.14 -11.28 -22.20
N LYS A 14 -3.13 -10.83 -22.99
CA LYS A 14 -3.09 -9.49 -23.56
C LYS A 14 -3.31 -8.42 -22.50
N LEU A 15 -4.19 -8.68 -21.54
CA LEU A 15 -4.42 -7.79 -20.40
C LEU A 15 -3.17 -7.70 -19.52
N TYR A 16 -2.46 -8.81 -19.34
CA TYR A 16 -1.20 -8.83 -18.60
C TYR A 16 -0.15 -7.93 -19.26
N GLN A 17 0.04 -8.04 -20.58
CA GLN A 17 0.96 -7.15 -21.32
C GLN A 17 0.62 -5.66 -21.15
N ILE A 18 -0.68 -5.32 -21.15
CA ILE A 18 -1.12 -3.94 -20.93
C ILE A 18 -0.81 -3.50 -19.49
N ILE A 19 -1.10 -4.35 -18.51
CA ILE A 19 -0.80 -4.09 -17.10
C ILE A 19 0.69 -3.91 -16.89
N GLU A 20 1.52 -4.77 -17.48
CA GLU A 20 2.97 -4.71 -17.41
C GLU A 20 3.51 -3.40 -18.00
N TYR A 21 3.09 -3.07 -19.22
CA TYR A 21 3.45 -1.80 -19.87
C TYR A 21 3.06 -0.61 -19.00
N MET A 22 1.82 -0.59 -18.49
CA MET A 22 1.39 0.51 -17.64
C MET A 22 2.25 0.57 -16.38
N GLN A 23 2.46 -0.55 -15.68
CA GLN A 23 3.05 -0.56 -14.33
C GLN A 23 4.57 -0.53 -14.28
N TYR A 24 5.27 -0.98 -15.33
CA TYR A 24 6.71 -1.26 -15.26
C TYR A 24 7.53 -0.67 -16.40
N ALA A 25 6.92 -0.02 -17.40
CA ALA A 25 7.67 0.71 -18.41
C ALA A 25 8.42 1.89 -17.77
N GLU A 26 9.74 1.74 -17.58
CA GLU A 26 10.60 2.66 -16.84
C GLU A 26 10.55 4.09 -17.37
N GLU A 27 10.37 4.24 -18.68
CA GLU A 27 10.27 5.54 -19.35
C GLU A 27 9.04 6.36 -18.93
N TYR A 28 8.05 5.73 -18.29
CA TYR A 28 6.85 6.42 -17.76
C TYR A 28 6.79 6.44 -16.25
N LEU A 29 7.61 5.66 -15.54
CA LEU A 29 7.54 5.56 -14.09
C LEU A 29 7.89 6.88 -13.39
N HIS A 30 8.88 7.60 -13.90
CA HIS A 30 9.26 8.90 -13.34
C HIS A 30 8.20 9.99 -13.60
N VAL A 31 7.43 9.89 -14.69
CA VAL A 31 6.33 10.80 -15.02
C VAL A 31 5.20 10.68 -14.00
N ARG A 32 4.90 9.47 -13.52
CA ARG A 32 3.89 9.26 -12.48
C ARG A 32 4.19 10.01 -11.20
N TYR A 33 5.47 10.10 -10.83
CA TYR A 33 5.86 10.88 -9.67
C TYR A 33 5.67 12.38 -9.92
N LYS A 34 6.01 12.86 -11.12
CA LYS A 34 5.79 14.27 -11.50
C LYS A 34 4.32 14.67 -11.36
N ASP A 35 3.41 13.82 -11.83
CA ASP A 35 1.98 14.18 -11.96
C ASP A 35 1.18 13.86 -10.69
N ALA A 36 1.46 12.74 -10.03
CA ALA A 36 0.68 12.22 -8.91
C ALA A 36 1.48 12.11 -7.60
N GLN A 37 2.79 12.39 -7.62
CA GLN A 37 3.71 12.21 -6.48
C GLN A 37 3.65 10.81 -5.86
N MET A 38 3.30 9.82 -6.68
CA MET A 38 3.33 8.42 -6.33
C MET A 38 4.70 7.86 -6.61
N LEU A 39 5.41 7.43 -5.55
CA LEU A 39 6.68 6.73 -5.70
C LEU A 39 6.47 5.41 -6.47
N PRO A 40 7.16 5.18 -7.60
CA PRO A 40 7.08 3.92 -8.31
C PRO A 40 7.60 2.75 -7.48
N PRO A 41 7.03 1.55 -7.60
CA PRO A 41 7.48 0.37 -6.85
C PRO A 41 8.81 -0.20 -7.35
N LEU A 42 9.29 0.24 -8.52
CA LEU A 42 10.54 -0.23 -9.10
C LEU A 42 11.70 0.70 -8.69
N SER A 43 12.64 0.17 -7.92
CA SER A 43 13.75 0.97 -7.39
C SER A 43 14.79 1.40 -8.44
N SER A 44 14.84 0.75 -9.61
CA SER A 44 15.76 1.10 -10.69
C SER A 44 15.59 2.53 -11.19
N VAL A 45 14.39 3.13 -11.03
CA VAL A 45 14.11 4.49 -11.49
C VAL A 45 14.33 5.56 -10.41
N TRP A 46 14.60 5.20 -9.15
CA TRP A 46 14.60 6.14 -8.02
C TRP A 46 15.72 7.18 -8.05
N ASP A 47 16.77 6.99 -8.85
CA ASP A 47 17.86 7.96 -9.02
C ASP A 47 17.50 9.15 -9.93
N HIS A 48 16.34 9.11 -10.58
CA HIS A 48 15.87 10.13 -11.52
C HIS A 48 15.69 11.51 -10.84
N GLU A 49 16.02 12.60 -11.57
CA GLU A 49 16.00 13.97 -11.03
C GLU A 49 14.63 14.45 -10.53
N VAL A 50 13.55 13.85 -11.04
CA VAL A 50 12.18 14.17 -10.61
C VAL A 50 11.98 13.97 -9.09
N PHE A 51 12.67 13.01 -8.48
CA PHE A 51 12.54 12.70 -7.05
C PHE A 51 13.34 13.68 -6.16
N LYS A 52 14.25 14.45 -6.76
CA LYS A 52 15.14 15.40 -6.07
C LYS A 52 14.57 16.81 -6.02
N GLN A 53 13.43 17.05 -6.68
CA GLN A 53 12.81 18.36 -6.78
C GLN A 53 12.20 18.80 -5.43
N PRO A 54 12.39 20.07 -5.01
CA PRO A 54 11.78 20.60 -3.81
C PRO A 54 10.27 20.81 -3.99
N ASP A 55 9.49 20.51 -2.96
CA ASP A 55 8.05 20.76 -2.95
C ASP A 55 7.71 22.06 -2.20
N PRO A 56 7.25 23.12 -2.89
CA PRO A 56 6.98 24.42 -2.26
C PRO A 56 5.83 24.38 -1.25
N ARG A 57 4.91 23.41 -1.36
CA ARG A 57 3.80 23.26 -0.39
C ARG A 57 4.29 22.80 0.97
N PHE A 58 5.50 22.22 1.02
CA PHE A 58 6.15 21.70 2.21
C PHE A 58 7.45 22.44 2.51
N GLY A 59 7.52 23.74 2.20
CA GLY A 59 8.69 24.57 2.53
C GLY A 59 9.97 24.18 1.78
N GLY A 60 9.85 23.54 0.62
CA GLY A 60 10.99 23.09 -0.19
C GLY A 60 11.52 21.71 0.18
N GLN A 61 10.83 20.95 1.03
CA GLN A 61 11.18 19.57 1.33
C GLN A 61 11.27 18.72 0.06
N LYS A 62 12.32 17.91 -0.07
CA LYS A 62 12.51 16.95 -1.18
C LYS A 62 11.75 15.65 -0.87
N LEU A 63 10.43 15.68 -1.07
CA LEU A 63 9.55 14.58 -0.69
C LEU A 63 9.91 13.25 -1.36
N GLY A 64 10.40 13.28 -2.61
CA GLY A 64 10.76 12.06 -3.34
C GLY A 64 11.91 11.31 -2.67
N LEU A 65 12.96 12.04 -2.30
CA LEU A 65 14.08 11.48 -1.54
C LEU A 65 13.64 10.93 -0.18
N LEU A 66 12.80 11.68 0.56
CA LEU A 66 12.26 11.22 1.84
C LEU A 66 11.45 9.92 1.69
N GLN A 67 10.58 9.85 0.68
CA GLN A 67 9.80 8.64 0.41
C GLN A 67 10.68 7.45 0.01
N ILE A 68 11.73 7.68 -0.80
CA ILE A 68 12.70 6.65 -1.20
C ILE A 68 13.46 6.10 0.02
N GLU A 69 13.87 6.98 0.93
CA GLU A 69 14.52 6.59 2.18
C GLU A 69 13.61 5.71 3.03
N LEU A 70 12.39 6.18 3.31
CA LEU A 70 11.41 5.44 4.10
C LEU A 70 10.97 4.12 3.44
N ALA A 71 10.91 4.06 2.10
CA ALA A 71 10.53 2.86 1.37
C ALA A 71 11.49 1.69 1.64
N LYS A 72 12.77 1.97 1.92
CA LYS A 72 13.79 0.95 2.24
C LYS A 72 13.61 0.36 3.64
N GLU A 73 12.91 1.06 4.51
CA GLU A 73 12.64 0.66 5.90
C GLU A 73 11.28 -0.02 6.07
N LEU A 74 10.49 -0.12 4.99
CA LEU A 74 9.16 -0.73 5.06
C LEU A 74 9.28 -2.21 5.48
N PRO A 75 8.61 -2.63 6.57
CA PRO A 75 8.62 -4.02 6.97
C PRO A 75 7.83 -4.87 5.97
N TRP A 76 8.18 -6.15 5.90
CA TRP A 76 7.39 -7.12 5.15
C TRP A 76 5.99 -7.24 5.74
N ILE A 77 4.97 -7.09 4.91
CA ILE A 77 3.58 -7.31 5.28
C ILE A 77 3.18 -8.71 4.85
N ASN A 78 2.84 -9.57 5.81
CA ASN A 78 2.25 -10.87 5.51
C ASN A 78 0.74 -10.72 5.32
N THR A 79 0.28 -11.01 4.10
CA THR A 79 -1.14 -11.00 3.74
C THR A 79 -1.63 -12.43 3.49
N GLY A 80 -2.89 -12.70 3.77
CA GLY A 80 -3.53 -14.00 3.52
C GLY A 80 -5.03 -13.87 3.32
N ASP A 81 -5.73 -14.99 3.23
CA ASP A 81 -7.13 -15.06 2.80
C ASP A 81 -8.08 -14.15 3.59
N ILE A 82 -7.88 -14.05 4.91
CA ILE A 82 -8.72 -13.23 5.78
C ILE A 82 -8.13 -11.84 6.08
N PHE A 83 -7.00 -11.47 5.47
CA PHE A 83 -6.23 -10.27 5.87
C PHE A 83 -7.08 -9.00 5.86
N TRP A 84 -7.82 -8.77 4.77
CA TRP A 84 -8.62 -7.55 4.64
C TRP A 84 -9.77 -7.50 5.64
N ASP A 85 -10.40 -8.64 5.95
CA ASP A 85 -11.44 -8.72 6.98
C ASP A 85 -10.85 -8.51 8.38
N ALA A 86 -9.73 -9.16 8.68
CA ALA A 86 -9.06 -9.07 9.97
C ALA A 86 -8.60 -7.63 10.26
N VAL A 87 -8.07 -6.94 9.25
CA VAL A 87 -7.63 -5.53 9.40
C VAL A 87 -8.83 -4.58 9.35
N SER A 88 -9.62 -4.62 8.28
CA SER A 88 -10.60 -3.58 7.98
C SER A 88 -11.88 -3.67 8.81
N ILE A 89 -12.20 -4.86 9.31
CA ILE A 89 -13.39 -5.12 10.11
C ILE A 89 -12.98 -5.36 11.56
N ASP A 90 -12.21 -6.42 11.81
CA ASP A 90 -12.01 -6.91 13.18
C ASP A 90 -11.09 -5.96 13.98
N PHE A 91 -9.97 -5.53 13.41
CA PHE A 91 -9.07 -4.55 14.04
C PHE A 91 -9.65 -3.14 14.05
N ASN A 92 -10.09 -2.59 12.91
CA ASN A 92 -10.57 -1.20 12.83
C ASN A 92 -11.76 -0.91 13.78
N THR A 93 -12.64 -1.89 14.01
CA THR A 93 -13.70 -1.76 15.01
C THR A 93 -13.11 -1.53 16.39
N GLN A 94 -12.13 -2.34 16.80
CA GLN A 94 -11.52 -2.23 18.12
C GLN A 94 -10.60 -1.02 18.23
N PHE A 95 -9.91 -0.64 17.15
CA PHE A 95 -9.06 0.55 17.09
C PHE A 95 -9.86 1.82 17.41
N THR A 96 -11.09 1.93 16.89
CA THR A 96 -11.98 3.06 17.19
C THR A 96 -12.29 3.16 18.68
N GLU A 97 -12.61 2.04 19.33
CA GLU A 97 -12.87 1.98 20.78
C GLU A 97 -11.62 2.26 21.62
N ILE A 98 -10.46 1.77 21.19
CA ILE A 98 -9.16 2.05 21.83
C ILE A 98 -8.86 3.55 21.76
N ALA A 99 -8.98 4.15 20.58
CA ALA A 99 -8.70 5.58 20.36
C ALA A 99 -9.67 6.48 21.15
N ALA A 100 -10.92 6.05 21.33
CA ALA A 100 -11.91 6.73 22.16
C ALA A 100 -11.67 6.56 23.67
N GLY A 101 -10.79 5.65 24.09
CA GLY A 101 -10.54 5.34 25.50
C GLY A 101 -11.60 4.43 26.15
N ASN A 102 -12.50 3.83 25.36
CA ASN A 102 -13.55 2.94 25.85
C ASN A 102 -13.03 1.55 26.23
N THR A 103 -11.85 1.18 25.74
CA THR A 103 -11.16 -0.07 26.06
C THR A 103 -9.64 0.14 26.10
N THR A 104 -8.93 -0.74 26.81
CA THR A 104 -7.46 -0.78 26.74
C THR A 104 -7.00 -1.39 25.41
N VAL A 105 -5.76 -1.08 25.04
CA VAL A 105 -5.10 -1.65 23.86
C VAL A 105 -5.10 -3.17 23.92
N GLU A 106 -4.71 -3.77 25.05
CA GLU A 106 -4.61 -5.22 25.23
C GLU A 106 -5.98 -5.89 25.05
N LYS A 107 -7.03 -5.32 25.62
CA LYS A 107 -8.38 -5.86 25.52
C LYS A 107 -8.93 -5.75 24.10
N GLY A 108 -8.74 -4.60 23.46
CA GLY A 108 -9.19 -4.39 22.07
C GLY A 108 -8.45 -5.30 21.08
N LEU A 109 -7.13 -5.46 21.21
CA LEU A 109 -6.34 -6.37 20.37
C LEU A 109 -6.77 -7.84 20.57
N LYS A 110 -7.04 -8.26 21.81
CA LYS A 110 -7.53 -9.61 22.10
C LYS A 110 -8.89 -9.88 21.47
N GLU A 111 -9.79 -8.90 21.50
CA GLU A 111 -11.12 -9.03 20.88
C GLU A 111 -11.00 -9.08 19.34
N ALA A 112 -10.17 -8.21 18.75
CA ALA A 112 -9.90 -8.24 17.30
C ALA A 112 -9.35 -9.61 16.86
N GLN A 113 -8.38 -10.15 17.58
CA GLN A 113 -7.84 -11.49 17.31
C GLN A 113 -8.92 -12.58 17.46
N THR A 114 -9.73 -12.51 18.52
CA THR A 114 -10.80 -13.49 18.75
C THR A 114 -11.79 -13.51 17.59
N ARG A 115 -12.14 -12.34 17.05
CA ARG A 115 -13.03 -12.22 15.87
C ARG A 115 -12.40 -12.77 14.61
N ALA A 116 -11.13 -12.42 14.34
CA ALA A 116 -10.40 -12.93 13.19
C ALA A 116 -10.31 -14.48 13.21
N LEU A 117 -9.99 -15.07 14.37
CA LEU A 117 -9.88 -16.53 14.53
C LEU A 117 -11.20 -17.26 14.28
N ARG A 118 -12.36 -16.65 14.61
CA ARG A 118 -13.67 -17.26 14.31
C ARG A 118 -13.92 -17.44 12.80
N ARG A 119 -13.24 -16.66 11.94
CA ARG A 119 -13.36 -16.79 10.49
C ARG A 119 -12.62 -18.01 9.94
N LEU A 120 -11.57 -18.46 10.64
CA LEU A 120 -10.78 -19.63 10.26
C LEU A 120 -11.41 -20.95 10.67
N ASN A 121 -12.33 -20.94 11.65
CA ASN A 121 -13.01 -22.12 12.17
C ASN A 121 -14.36 -22.40 11.47
N LYS A 122 -14.55 -21.90 10.25
CA LYS A 122 -15.70 -22.19 9.39
C LYS A 122 -15.33 -23.24 8.35
#